data_AF-A0A920UXM6-F1
#
_entry.id   AF-A0A920UXM6-F1
#
_cell.length_a   1.000
_cell.length_b   1.000
_cell.length_c   1.000
_cell.angle_alpha   90.00
_cell.angle_beta   90.00
_cell.angle_gamma   90.00
#
_symmetry.space_group_name_H-M   'P 1'
#
loop_
_entity.id
_entity.type
_entity.pdbx_description
1 polymer ?
#
loop_
_entity_poly.entity_id
_entity_poly.type
_entity_poly.pdbx_seq_one_letter_code
_entity_poly.pdbx_strand_id
1 'polypeptide(L)'
;MMFPCARGNNLYGSWKGFQEAHAWGWSDSLPKMIACQPDGADSLRVSLHRGTSQAIELPAVSSVAFSTSETVAGDESLSAIRESKGSAYGASDTQILEAVNELKAEGINVEPSSALPIACLPTFLEECHPSPAAIIVCVLTAGERNPTAHKHNHLPNRHEKLSPSIQSLKDYLARQCLDIESDLSNPSD
;
A
#
# COMPACT_ATOMS: atom_id res chain seq x y z
N MET A 1 -12.46 -1.79 -0.72
CA MET A 1 -11.54 -0.73 -0.24
C MET A 1 -10.53 -1.38 0.69
N MET A 2 -9.24 -1.24 0.42
CA MET A 2 -8.15 -1.83 1.22
C MET A 2 -7.41 -0.73 1.98
N PHE A 3 -7.26 -0.90 3.29
CA PHE A 3 -6.68 0.11 4.18
C PHE A 3 -5.46 -0.42 4.93
N PRO A 4 -4.36 0.35 5.02
CA PRO A 4 -3.33 0.08 5.99
C PRO A 4 -3.92 0.31 7.39
N CYS A 5 -3.73 -0.63 8.30
CA CYS A 5 -4.35 -0.60 9.62
C CYS A 5 -3.31 -0.75 10.73
N ALA A 6 -3.21 0.28 11.57
CA ALA A 6 -2.72 0.16 12.94
C ALA A 6 -3.90 -0.32 13.81
N ARG A 7 -4.54 0.61 14.52
CA ARG A 7 -5.80 0.35 15.23
C ARG A 7 -7.05 0.26 14.35
N GLY A 8 -6.95 0.61 13.07
CA GLY A 8 -8.08 0.51 12.13
C GLY A 8 -9.07 1.69 12.13
N ASN A 9 -8.77 2.80 12.82
CA ASN A 9 -9.67 3.96 12.92
C ASN A 9 -10.03 4.57 11.56
N ASN A 10 -9.08 4.63 10.61
CA ASN A 10 -9.34 5.14 9.25
C ASN A 10 -10.33 4.24 8.49
N LEU A 11 -10.17 2.91 8.61
CA LEU A 11 -11.10 1.94 8.04
C LEU A 11 -12.50 2.13 8.61
N TYR A 12 -12.62 2.24 9.95
CA TYR A 12 -13.90 2.46 10.61
C TYR A 12 -14.55 3.79 10.22
N GLY A 13 -13.79 4.90 10.25
CA GLY A 13 -14.30 6.22 9.85
C GLY A 13 -14.77 6.25 8.39
N SER A 14 -14.02 5.59 7.51
CA SER A 14 -14.42 5.44 6.11
C SER A 14 -15.69 4.61 5.95
N TRP A 15 -15.82 3.50 6.71
CA TRP A 15 -17.04 2.69 6.71
C TRP A 15 -18.27 3.48 7.12
N LYS A 16 -18.15 4.26 8.20
CA LYS A 16 -19.19 5.18 8.67
C LYS A 16 -19.59 6.18 7.58
N GLY A 17 -18.62 6.82 6.94
CA GLY A 17 -18.89 7.74 5.83
C GLY A 17 -19.58 7.09 4.64
N PHE A 18 -19.21 5.85 4.27
CA PHE A 18 -19.91 5.11 3.22
C PHE A 18 -21.34 4.76 3.59
N GLN A 19 -21.59 4.34 4.83
CA GLN A 19 -22.95 4.08 5.32
C GLN A 19 -23.83 5.34 5.24
N GLU A 20 -23.28 6.50 5.62
CA GLU A 20 -23.97 7.79 5.56
C GLU A 20 -24.26 8.21 4.11
N ALA A 21 -23.26 8.10 3.22
CA ALA A 21 -23.43 8.39 1.79
C ALA A 21 -24.50 7.50 1.13
N HIS A 22 -24.53 6.21 1.46
CA HIS A 22 -25.57 5.29 0.99
C HIS A 22 -26.95 5.65 1.56
N ALA A 23 -27.04 5.97 2.85
CA ALA A 23 -28.30 6.37 3.49
C ALA A 23 -28.89 7.68 2.90
N TRP A 24 -28.03 8.55 2.37
CA TRP A 24 -28.44 9.78 1.66
C TRP A 24 -28.67 9.59 0.15
N GLY A 25 -28.51 8.37 -0.36
CA GLY A 25 -28.72 8.07 -1.79
C GLY A 25 -27.61 8.60 -2.70
N TRP A 26 -26.41 8.87 -2.18
CA TRP A 26 -25.25 9.28 -2.98
C TRP A 26 -24.51 8.08 -3.60
N SER A 27 -24.80 6.87 -3.11
CA SER A 27 -24.27 5.62 -3.63
C SER A 27 -25.33 4.54 -3.58
N ASP A 28 -25.45 3.77 -4.66
CA ASP A 28 -26.35 2.61 -4.76
C ASP A 28 -25.80 1.35 -4.07
N SER A 29 -24.55 1.41 -3.58
CA SER A 29 -23.89 0.26 -2.96
C SER A 29 -22.88 0.66 -1.88
N LEU A 30 -22.50 -0.32 -1.06
CA LEU A 30 -21.47 -0.18 -0.03
C LEU A 30 -20.24 -1.02 -0.38
N PRO A 31 -19.02 -0.50 -0.17
CA PRO A 31 -17.82 -1.27 -0.42
C PRO A 31 -17.58 -2.31 0.68
N LYS A 32 -16.90 -3.39 0.32
CA LYS A 32 -16.25 -4.28 1.32
C LYS A 32 -15.02 -3.58 1.89
N MET A 33 -14.87 -3.62 3.21
CA MET A 33 -13.75 -2.99 3.93
C MET A 33 -12.69 -4.04 4.26
N ILE A 34 -11.48 -3.84 3.74
CA ILE A 34 -10.38 -4.80 3.87
C ILE A 34 -9.26 -4.17 4.68
N ALA A 35 -8.84 -4.83 5.77
CA ALA A 35 -7.72 -4.39 6.60
C ALA A 35 -6.41 -5.06 6.15
N CYS A 36 -5.34 -4.28 6.08
CA CYS A 36 -4.00 -4.75 5.73
C CYS A 36 -3.04 -4.35 6.86
N GLN A 37 -2.36 -5.34 7.44
CA GLN A 37 -1.47 -5.18 8.59
C GLN A 37 -0.14 -5.92 8.33
N PRO A 38 0.97 -5.56 8.99
CA PRO A 38 2.17 -6.37 8.89
C PRO A 38 1.97 -7.71 9.60
N ASP A 39 2.59 -8.77 9.06
CA ASP A 39 2.53 -10.11 9.63
C ASP A 39 2.99 -10.10 11.10
N GLY A 40 2.21 -10.74 11.97
CA GLY A 40 2.48 -10.81 13.41
C GLY A 40 1.87 -9.66 14.22
N ALA A 41 1.55 -8.52 13.60
CA ALA A 41 0.75 -7.45 14.21
C ALA A 41 -0.68 -7.38 13.64
N ASP A 42 -1.07 -8.39 12.90
CA ASP A 42 -2.33 -8.50 12.15
C ASP A 42 -3.50 -8.99 13.00
N SER A 43 -3.69 -8.33 14.14
CA SER A 43 -4.72 -8.63 15.14
C SER A 43 -6.13 -8.70 14.56
N LEU A 44 -6.47 -7.92 13.53
CA LEU A 44 -7.78 -7.99 12.85
C LEU A 44 -7.97 -9.31 12.11
N ARG A 45 -6.96 -9.78 11.38
CA ARG A 45 -7.00 -11.08 10.68
C ARG A 45 -7.16 -12.22 11.66
N VAL A 46 -6.38 -12.23 12.74
CA VAL A 46 -6.46 -13.30 13.73
C VAL A 46 -7.81 -13.27 14.47
N SER A 47 -8.33 -12.08 14.80
CA SER A 47 -9.65 -11.93 15.45
C SER A 47 -10.79 -12.41 14.56
N LEU A 48 -10.77 -12.09 13.27
CA LEU A 48 -11.75 -12.58 12.30
C LEU A 48 -11.69 -14.10 12.17
N HIS A 49 -10.49 -14.65 12.02
CA HIS A 49 -10.29 -16.10 11.90
C HIS A 49 -10.76 -16.86 13.14
N ARG A 50 -10.50 -16.33 14.34
CA ARG A 50 -10.93 -16.94 15.61
C ARG A 50 -12.41 -16.67 15.95
N GLY A 51 -13.09 -15.81 15.20
CA GLY A 51 -14.48 -15.45 15.47
C GLY A 51 -14.70 -14.70 16.80
N THR A 52 -13.69 -13.99 17.32
CA THR A 52 -13.79 -13.31 18.63
C THR A 52 -14.67 -12.07 18.56
N SER A 53 -15.47 -11.79 19.58
CA SER A 53 -16.29 -10.57 19.60
C SER A 53 -15.46 -9.29 19.54
N GLN A 54 -14.30 -9.27 20.20
CA GLN A 54 -13.36 -8.16 20.27
C GLN A 54 -12.04 -8.45 19.57
N ALA A 55 -11.29 -7.39 19.25
CA ALA A 55 -9.95 -7.50 18.71
C ALA A 55 -9.02 -8.13 19.75
N ILE A 56 -8.31 -9.19 19.35
CA ILE A 56 -7.35 -9.85 20.22
C ILE A 56 -6.04 -9.09 20.25
N GLU A 57 -5.39 -9.08 21.41
CA GLU A 57 -4.02 -8.60 21.53
C GLU A 57 -3.04 -9.70 21.11
N LEU A 58 -2.04 -9.31 20.31
CA LEU A 58 -0.92 -10.13 19.86
C LEU A 58 0.38 -9.68 20.54
N PRO A 59 1.40 -10.55 20.63
CA PRO A 59 2.73 -10.12 21.06
C PRO A 59 3.28 -9.01 20.17
N ALA A 60 4.03 -8.07 20.75
CA ALA A 60 4.70 -7.03 19.98
C ALA A 60 5.74 -7.64 19.02
N VAL A 61 5.77 -7.12 17.80
CA VAL A 61 6.72 -7.51 16.75
C VAL A 61 7.42 -6.27 16.18
N SER A 62 8.61 -6.46 15.61
CA SER A 62 9.27 -5.43 14.82
C SER A 62 8.90 -5.62 13.36
N SER A 63 8.59 -4.52 12.67
CA SER A 63 8.29 -4.50 11.25
C SER A 63 8.80 -3.20 10.62
N VAL A 64 9.17 -3.24 9.34
CA VAL A 64 9.43 -2.03 8.54
C VAL A 64 8.21 -1.10 8.49
N ALA A 65 7.00 -1.64 8.64
CA ALA A 65 5.75 -0.92 8.74
C ALA A 65 5.42 -0.56 10.21
N PHE A 66 6.35 0.09 10.89
CA PHE A 66 6.30 0.31 12.35
C PHE A 66 5.06 1.07 12.82
N SER A 67 4.53 2.03 12.03
CA SER A 67 3.39 2.85 12.44
C SER A 67 2.06 2.08 12.39
N THR A 68 2.10 0.83 11.94
CA THR A 68 0.97 -0.10 11.82
C THR A 68 1.19 -1.41 12.57
N SER A 69 2.27 -1.56 13.34
CA SER A 69 2.59 -2.77 14.09
C SER A 69 2.04 -2.77 15.53
N GLU A 70 0.83 -2.26 15.70
CA GLU A 70 0.14 -2.23 17.01
C GLU A 70 -0.25 -3.65 17.47
N THR A 71 -0.15 -3.93 18.77
CA THR A 71 -0.47 -5.26 19.32
C THR A 71 -1.96 -5.61 19.23
N VAL A 72 -2.83 -4.59 19.22
CA VAL A 72 -4.28 -4.77 19.22
C VAL A 72 -4.96 -3.67 18.41
N ALA A 73 -5.92 -4.06 17.58
CA ALA A 73 -6.76 -3.14 16.83
C ALA A 73 -7.97 -2.63 17.66
N GLY A 74 -8.72 -1.66 17.11
CA GLY A 74 -9.98 -1.22 17.70
C GLY A 74 -11.13 -2.15 17.36
N ASP A 75 -12.02 -2.40 18.32
CA ASP A 75 -13.22 -3.24 18.14
C ASP A 75 -14.15 -2.69 17.05
N GLU A 76 -14.19 -1.36 16.89
CA GLU A 76 -14.98 -0.68 15.87
C GLU A 76 -14.52 -1.04 14.45
N SER A 77 -13.21 -1.21 14.25
CA SER A 77 -12.66 -1.62 12.96
C SER A 77 -12.98 -3.09 12.66
N LEU A 78 -12.97 -3.95 13.67
CA LEU A 78 -13.40 -5.34 13.53
C LEU A 78 -14.91 -5.43 13.18
N SER A 79 -15.75 -4.59 13.81
CA SER A 79 -17.17 -4.48 13.48
C SER A 79 -17.38 -4.02 12.04
N ALA A 80 -16.69 -2.96 11.61
CA ALA A 80 -16.78 -2.44 10.24
C ALA A 80 -16.42 -3.49 9.18
N ILE A 81 -15.39 -4.31 9.42
CA ILE A 81 -15.03 -5.40 8.50
C ILE A 81 -16.16 -6.42 8.40
N ARG A 82 -16.76 -6.81 9.54
CA ARG A 82 -17.88 -7.77 9.59
C ARG A 82 -19.13 -7.24 8.90
N GLU A 83 -19.54 -6.02 9.25
CA GLU A 83 -20.73 -5.36 8.70
C GLU A 83 -20.62 -5.18 7.18
N SER A 84 -19.44 -4.80 6.69
CA SER A 84 -19.18 -4.64 5.25
C SER A 84 -18.94 -5.96 4.51
N LYS A 85 -18.96 -7.10 5.22
CA LYS A 85 -18.60 -8.44 4.68
C LYS A 85 -17.23 -8.44 4.00
N GLY A 86 -16.28 -7.71 4.60
CA GLY A 86 -14.90 -7.62 4.18
C GLY A 86 -14.02 -8.70 4.80
N SER A 87 -12.70 -8.47 4.75
CA SER A 87 -11.67 -9.41 5.20
C SER A 87 -10.46 -8.67 5.74
N ALA A 88 -9.46 -9.39 6.24
CA ALA A 88 -8.20 -8.82 6.69
C ALA A 88 -7.02 -9.68 6.29
N TYR A 89 -5.91 -9.04 5.95
CA TYR A 89 -4.71 -9.66 5.41
C TYR A 89 -3.45 -9.18 6.14
N GLY A 90 -2.49 -10.09 6.25
CA GLY A 90 -1.13 -9.81 6.68
C GLY A 90 -0.19 -9.67 5.47
N ALA A 91 0.91 -8.95 5.64
CA ALA A 91 2.03 -8.96 4.70
C ALA A 91 3.36 -8.95 5.46
N SER A 92 4.32 -9.73 4.97
CA SER A 92 5.68 -9.75 5.50
C SER A 92 6.44 -8.47 5.16
N ASP A 93 7.49 -8.16 5.94
CA ASP A 93 8.36 -7.01 5.66
C ASP A 93 8.94 -7.02 4.24
N THR A 94 9.25 -8.21 3.69
CA THR A 94 9.72 -8.35 2.31
C THR A 94 8.65 -7.91 1.32
N GLN A 95 7.41 -8.40 1.45
CA GLN A 95 6.30 -8.02 0.58
C GLN A 95 5.97 -6.53 0.68
N ILE A 96 6.08 -5.96 1.89
CA ILE A 96 5.87 -4.52 2.11
C ILE A 96 6.93 -3.70 1.36
N LEU A 97 8.20 -4.09 1.43
CA LEU A 97 9.29 -3.40 0.71
C LEU A 97 9.19 -3.58 -0.81
N GLU A 98 8.75 -4.75 -1.28
CA GLU A 98 8.44 -5.00 -2.69
C GLU A 98 7.33 -4.05 -3.18
N ALA A 99 6.23 -3.95 -2.44
CA ALA A 99 5.14 -3.04 -2.75
C ALA A 99 5.56 -1.55 -2.77
N VAL A 100 6.46 -1.13 -1.87
CA VAL A 100 7.06 0.21 -1.92
C VAL A 100 7.83 0.42 -3.24
N ASN A 101 8.59 -0.58 -3.68
CA ASN A 101 9.36 -0.49 -4.93
C ASN A 101 8.46 -0.50 -6.16
N GLU A 102 7.39 -1.28 -6.17
CA GLU A 102 6.37 -1.28 -7.23
C GLU A 102 5.72 0.10 -7.36
N LEU A 103 5.22 0.65 -6.24
CA LEU A 103 4.64 2.00 -6.22
C LEU A 103 5.65 3.05 -6.71
N LYS A 104 6.91 2.94 -6.30
CA LYS A 104 7.97 3.83 -6.76
C LYS A 104 8.23 3.74 -8.26
N ALA A 105 8.15 2.54 -8.85
CA ALA A 105 8.27 2.36 -10.30
C ALA A 105 7.13 3.04 -11.07
N GLU A 106 5.95 3.13 -10.45
CA GLU A 106 4.79 3.89 -10.93
C GLU A 106 4.84 5.40 -10.58
N GLY A 107 5.95 5.89 -10.03
CA GLY A 107 6.13 7.30 -9.65
C GLY A 107 5.44 7.71 -8.34
N ILE A 108 4.94 6.75 -7.56
CA ILE A 108 4.25 6.98 -6.29
C ILE A 108 5.22 6.70 -5.13
N ASN A 109 5.58 7.73 -4.37
CA ASN A 109 6.50 7.60 -3.24
C ASN A 109 5.73 7.49 -1.92
N VAL A 110 5.91 6.38 -1.18
CA VAL A 110 5.21 6.08 0.07
C VAL A 110 6.14 5.55 1.16
N GLU A 111 5.77 5.74 2.43
CA GLU A 111 6.41 5.02 3.55
C GLU A 111 5.92 3.56 3.61
N PRO A 112 6.67 2.61 4.21
CA PRO A 112 6.32 1.17 4.20
C PRO A 112 4.90 0.84 4.69
N SER A 113 4.46 1.43 5.81
CA SER A 113 3.09 1.21 6.32
C SER A 113 1.99 1.61 5.35
N SER A 114 2.23 2.64 4.53
CA SER A 114 1.27 3.08 3.52
C SER A 114 1.15 2.11 2.34
N ALA A 115 2.15 1.25 2.11
CA ALA A 115 2.17 0.28 1.02
C ALA A 115 1.43 -1.03 1.33
N LEU A 116 1.01 -1.25 2.59
CA LEU A 116 0.34 -2.49 3.03
C LEU A 116 -0.83 -2.94 2.14
N PRO A 117 -1.74 -2.06 1.67
CA PRO A 117 -2.80 -2.48 0.75
C PRO A 117 -2.30 -3.10 -0.55
N ILE A 118 -1.19 -2.60 -1.09
CA ILE A 118 -0.56 -3.16 -2.29
C ILE A 118 0.14 -4.48 -1.95
N ALA A 119 0.84 -4.54 -0.82
CA ALA A 119 1.50 -5.77 -0.37
C ALA A 119 0.52 -6.93 -0.12
N CYS A 120 -0.68 -6.63 0.38
CA CYS A 120 -1.73 -7.64 0.61
C CYS A 120 -2.58 -7.94 -0.64
N LEU A 121 -2.49 -7.13 -1.71
CA LEU A 121 -3.35 -7.26 -2.89
C LEU A 121 -3.19 -8.62 -3.59
N PRO A 122 -1.97 -9.18 -3.81
CA PRO A 122 -1.82 -10.49 -4.43
C PRO A 122 -2.57 -11.59 -3.67
N THR A 123 -2.40 -11.66 -2.35
CA THR A 123 -3.10 -12.64 -1.49
C THR A 123 -4.62 -12.46 -1.57
N PHE A 124 -5.10 -11.21 -1.55
CA PHE A 124 -6.53 -10.94 -1.70
C PHE A 124 -7.08 -11.43 -3.05
N LEU A 125 -6.37 -11.18 -4.15
CA LEU A 125 -6.79 -11.60 -5.49
C LEU A 125 -6.82 -13.13 -5.62
N GLU A 126 -5.80 -13.80 -5.09
CA GLU A 126 -5.70 -15.26 -5.08
C GLU A 126 -6.79 -15.92 -4.23
N GLU A 127 -7.14 -15.36 -3.08
CA GLU A 127 -8.16 -15.97 -2.22
C GLU A 127 -9.59 -15.63 -2.67
N CYS A 128 -9.85 -14.35 -2.96
CA CYS A 128 -11.22 -13.88 -3.17
C CYS A 128 -11.71 -14.00 -4.61
N HIS A 129 -10.80 -14.13 -5.58
CA HIS A 129 -11.14 -14.18 -7.02
C HIS A 129 -12.20 -13.14 -7.40
N PRO A 130 -11.99 -11.84 -7.11
CA PRO A 130 -13.00 -10.83 -7.39
C PRO A 130 -13.33 -10.80 -8.88
N SER A 131 -14.55 -10.36 -9.20
CA SER A 131 -14.96 -10.14 -10.59
C SER A 131 -13.91 -9.28 -11.32
N PRO A 132 -13.59 -9.57 -12.60
CA PRO A 132 -12.72 -8.71 -13.41
C PRO A 132 -13.22 -7.26 -13.52
N ALA A 133 -14.52 -7.02 -13.31
CA ALA A 133 -15.11 -5.68 -13.29
C ALA A 133 -15.08 -5.00 -11.90
N ALA A 134 -14.54 -5.67 -10.88
CA ALA A 134 -14.48 -5.13 -9.53
C ALA A 134 -13.50 -3.96 -9.46
N ILE A 135 -13.94 -2.86 -8.84
CA ILE A 135 -13.07 -1.72 -8.54
C ILE A 135 -12.43 -1.95 -7.17
N ILE A 136 -11.11 -2.05 -7.15
CA ILE A 136 -10.32 -2.15 -5.92
C ILE A 136 -9.61 -0.82 -5.73
N VAL A 137 -9.81 -0.22 -4.56
CA VAL A 137 -9.13 1.01 -4.16
C VAL A 137 -8.22 0.68 -2.98
N CYS A 138 -6.91 0.90 -3.19
CA CYS A 138 -5.87 0.77 -2.19
C CYS A 138 -5.55 2.14 -1.62
N VAL A 139 -5.78 2.33 -0.31
CA VAL A 139 -5.63 3.62 0.35
C VAL A 139 -4.17 3.82 0.77
N LEU A 140 -3.51 4.82 0.20
CA LEU A 140 -2.16 5.23 0.58
C LEU A 140 -2.26 6.43 1.52
N THR A 141 -1.69 6.33 2.72
CA THR A 141 -1.89 7.30 3.81
C THR A 141 -0.74 8.28 3.98
N ALA A 142 0.48 7.94 3.55
CA ALA A 142 1.64 8.81 3.74
C ALA A 142 2.78 8.54 2.74
N GLY A 143 3.44 9.63 2.34
CA GLY A 143 4.71 9.60 1.60
C GLY A 143 5.89 9.17 2.47
N GLU A 144 7.01 8.79 1.85
CA GLU A 144 8.27 8.54 2.56
C GLU A 144 8.70 9.82 3.31
N ARG A 145 8.69 9.76 4.65
CA ARG A 145 8.97 10.92 5.51
C ARG A 145 10.44 11.04 5.88
N ASN A 146 11.24 10.00 5.66
CA ASN A 146 12.65 10.03 5.96
C ASN A 146 13.47 9.30 4.87
N PRO A 147 13.88 9.99 3.80
CA PRO A 147 14.70 9.39 2.74
C PRO A 147 16.07 8.89 3.24
N THR A 148 16.46 9.20 4.48
CA THR A 148 17.70 8.74 5.13
C THR A 148 17.50 7.69 6.21
N ALA A 149 16.26 7.38 6.62
CA ALA A 149 15.97 6.34 7.63
C ALA A 149 16.41 4.97 7.12
N HIS A 150 16.27 4.74 5.82
CA HIS A 150 16.84 3.60 5.13
C HIS A 150 18.34 3.82 4.92
N LYS A 151 19.14 3.87 5.99
CA LYS A 151 20.62 3.83 5.88
C LYS A 151 21.12 2.59 5.12
N HIS A 152 20.26 1.61 4.89
CA HIS A 152 20.51 0.40 4.12
C HIS A 152 19.88 0.37 2.72
N ASN A 153 18.97 1.30 2.38
CA ASN A 153 18.79 1.68 0.99
C ASN A 153 19.80 2.79 0.72
N HIS A 154 21.05 2.37 0.56
CA HIS A 154 21.79 2.94 -0.55
C HIS A 154 20.80 2.87 -1.72
N LEU A 155 20.29 4.03 -2.20
CA LEU A 155 20.10 4.13 -3.64
C LEU A 155 21.36 3.47 -4.16
N PRO A 156 21.27 2.30 -4.85
CA PRO A 156 22.48 1.71 -5.38
C PRO A 156 23.21 2.88 -6.04
N ASN A 157 24.53 2.97 -5.89
CA ASN A 157 25.31 3.88 -6.72
C ASN A 157 25.05 3.42 -8.17
N ARG A 158 23.90 3.78 -8.73
CA ARG A 158 23.25 3.26 -9.94
C ARG A 158 23.37 4.28 -11.05
N HIS A 159 23.78 5.49 -10.70
CA HIS A 159 24.21 6.46 -11.68
C HIS A 159 25.59 6.03 -12.14
N GLU A 160 25.61 5.40 -13.31
CA GLU A 160 26.82 5.17 -14.06
C GLU A 160 27.59 6.50 -14.14
N LYS A 161 28.84 6.49 -13.68
CA LYS A 161 29.68 7.68 -13.76
C LYS A 161 30.12 7.87 -15.21
N LEU A 162 29.55 8.86 -15.87
CA LEU A 162 29.92 9.23 -17.22
C LEU A 162 31.13 10.17 -17.19
N SER A 163 31.94 10.13 -18.26
CA SER A 163 32.94 11.17 -18.48
C SER A 163 32.22 12.51 -18.78
N PRO A 164 32.79 13.67 -18.44
CA PRO A 164 32.16 14.98 -18.66
C PRO A 164 32.23 15.39 -20.15
N SER A 165 31.62 14.59 -21.02
CA SER A 165 31.56 14.82 -22.47
C SER A 165 30.16 14.51 -23.02
N ILE A 166 29.75 15.28 -24.05
CA ILE A 166 28.46 15.06 -24.73
C ILE A 166 28.40 13.67 -25.36
N GLN A 167 29.52 13.16 -25.89
CA GLN A 167 29.56 11.81 -26.48
C GLN A 167 29.23 10.73 -25.45
N SER A 168 29.85 10.81 -24.26
CA SER A 168 29.58 9.85 -23.18
C SER A 168 28.13 9.89 -22.69
N LEU A 169 27.48 11.06 -22.76
CA LEU A 169 26.06 11.19 -22.47
C LEU A 169 25.20 10.56 -23.57
N LYS A 170 25.48 10.84 -24.85
CA LYS A 170 24.77 10.23 -26.00
C LYS A 170 24.85 8.71 -25.98
N ASP A 171 26.05 8.15 -25.75
CA ASP A 171 26.27 6.70 -25.68
C ASP A 171 25.50 6.06 -24.52
N TYR A 172 25.36 6.76 -23.39
CA TYR A 172 24.57 6.29 -22.26
C TYR A 172 23.08 6.25 -22.59
N LEU A 173 22.55 7.34 -23.14
CA LEU A 173 21.13 7.46 -23.47
C LEU A 173 20.70 6.47 -24.56
N ALA A 174 21.54 6.27 -25.59
CA ALA A 174 21.32 5.26 -26.61
C ALA A 174 21.21 3.85 -26.01
N ARG A 175 22.03 3.51 -25.01
CA ARG A 175 21.93 2.22 -24.28
C ARG A 175 20.68 2.11 -23.41
N GLN A 176 20.15 3.22 -22.93
CA GLN A 176 18.88 3.26 -22.19
C GLN A 176 17.66 3.31 -23.11
N CYS A 177 17.85 3.22 -24.43
CA CYS A 177 16.79 3.39 -25.44
C CYS A 177 16.06 4.75 -25.34
N LEU A 178 16.76 5.80 -24.88
CA LEU A 178 16.27 7.17 -24.84
C LEU A 178 16.92 7.94 -26.00
N ASP A 179 16.15 8.22 -27.05
CA ASP A 179 16.62 8.97 -28.21
C ASP A 179 16.36 10.46 -28.03
N ILE A 180 17.43 11.24 -27.80
CA ILE A 180 17.31 12.69 -27.59
C ILE A 180 17.19 13.47 -28.91
N GLU A 181 17.59 12.90 -30.05
CA GLU A 181 17.62 13.64 -31.32
C GLU A 181 16.22 13.74 -31.96
N SER A 182 15.32 12.80 -31.67
CA SER A 182 13.93 12.83 -32.16
C SER A 182 13.04 13.82 -31.39
N ASP A 183 13.30 14.06 -30.09
CA ASP A 183 12.50 15.00 -29.27
C ASP A 183 12.90 16.48 -29.45
N LEU A 184 14.11 16.77 -29.92
CA LEU A 184 14.59 18.15 -30.14
C LEU A 184 14.32 18.69 -31.55
N SER A 185 13.89 17.84 -32.49
CA SER A 185 13.66 18.21 -33.89
C SER A 185 12.23 18.67 -34.19
N ASN A 186 11.36 18.74 -33.17
CA ASN A 186 10.02 19.31 -33.29
C ASN A 186 9.84 20.54 -32.37
N PRO A 187 10.43 21.70 -32.72
CA PRO A 187 10.02 22.96 -32.12
C PRO A 187 8.66 23.35 -32.73
N SER A 188 7.58 22.76 -32.23
CA SER A 188 6.26 23.37 -32.41
C SER A 188 6.10 24.48 -31.39
N ASP A 189 6.62 25.66 -31.76
CA ASP A 189 6.05 27.00 -31.57
C ASP A 189 6.84 28.03 -32.42
#